data_AF-A0A6N9C0S6-F1
#
_entry.id   AF-A0A6N9C0S6-F1
#
_cell.length_a   1.000
_cell.length_b   1.000
_cell.length_c   1.000
_cell.angle_alpha   90.00
_cell.angle_beta   90.00
_cell.angle_gamma   90.00
#
_symmetry.space_group_name_H-M   'P 1'
#
loop_
_entity.id
_entity.type
_entity.pdbx_description
1 polymer ?
#
loop_
_entity_poly.entity_id
_entity_poly.type
_entity_poly.pdbx_seq_one_letter_code
_entity_poly.pdbx_strand_id
1 'polypeptide(L)'
;MDAATTDRYAALKELIGGFDSALIAYSGGVDSSLVAYVTAEVLGEKALAVTSGSPSLKRSDLALSETLASKWGMPHRVIVTDEMDN
;
A
#
# COMPACT_ATOMS: atom_id res chain seq x y z
N MET A 1 -15.70 -13.33 8.79
CA MET A 1 -15.29 -12.28 9.74
C MET A 1 -16.39 -12.16 10.79
N ASP A 2 -16.03 -11.85 12.04
CA ASP A 2 -17.04 -11.48 13.03
C ASP A 2 -17.63 -10.09 12.73
N ALA A 3 -18.71 -9.73 13.43
CA ALA A 3 -19.40 -8.45 13.21
C ALA A 3 -18.46 -7.25 13.43
N ALA A 4 -17.70 -7.26 14.53
CA ALA A 4 -16.79 -6.16 14.88
C ALA A 4 -15.69 -5.93 13.82
N THR A 5 -15.16 -7.00 13.21
CA THR A 5 -14.15 -6.89 12.14
C THR A 5 -14.77 -6.38 10.84
N THR A 6 -16.01 -6.78 10.56
CA THR A 6 -16.77 -6.28 9.40
C THR A 6 -17.02 -4.78 9.50
N ASP A 7 -17.42 -4.31 10.69
CA ASP A 7 -17.66 -2.89 10.96
C ASP A 7 -16.37 -2.06 10.83
N ARG A 8 -15.25 -2.55 11.37
CA ARG A 8 -13.94 -1.90 11.21
C ARG A 8 -13.50 -1.82 9.75
N TYR A 9 -13.75 -2.87 8.96
CA TYR A 9 -13.43 -2.89 7.54
C TYR A 9 -14.28 -1.88 6.75
N ALA A 10 -15.58 -1.77 7.07
CA ALA A 10 -16.46 -0.77 6.48
C ALA A 10 -16.02 0.66 6.84
N ALA A 11 -15.70 0.91 8.11
CA ALA A 11 -15.20 2.22 8.56
C ALA A 11 -13.89 2.62 7.88
N LEU A 12 -12.98 1.66 7.64
CA LEU A 12 -11.75 1.91 6.88
C LEU A 12 -12.04 2.34 5.45
N LYS A 13 -12.96 1.65 4.77
CA LYS A 13 -13.37 1.99 3.40
C LYS A 13 -14.01 3.37 3.33
N GLU A 14 -14.89 3.69 4.28
CA GLU A 14 -15.54 5.00 4.36
C GLU A 14 -14.53 6.12 4.57
N LEU A 15 -13.59 5.94 5.51
CA LEU A 15 -12.51 6.88 5.77
C LEU A 15 -11.68 7.14 4.51
N ILE A 16 -11.27 6.07 3.81
CA ILE A 16 -10.49 6.18 2.57
C ILE A 16 -11.30 6.88 1.47
N GLY A 17 -12.59 6.55 1.34
CA GLY A 17 -13.49 7.14 0.35
C GLY A 17 -13.74 8.63 0.54
N GLY A 18 -13.42 9.18 1.72
CA GLY A 18 -13.46 10.62 2.00
C GLY A 18 -12.31 11.43 1.38
N PHE A 19 -11.29 10.78 0.81
CA PHE A 19 -10.17 11.45 0.14
C PHE A 19 -10.31 11.44 -1.38
N ASP A 20 -9.85 12.52 -2.03
CA ASP A 20 -9.81 12.58 -3.50
C ASP A 20 -8.74 11.65 -4.09
N SER A 21 -7.63 11.47 -3.39
CA SER A 21 -6.47 10.63 -3.78
C SER A 21 -5.63 10.31 -2.56
N ALA A 22 -4.81 9.25 -2.62
CA ALA A 22 -3.97 8.84 -1.49
C ALA A 22 -2.61 8.25 -1.92
N LEU A 23 -1.59 8.52 -1.11
CA LEU A 23 -0.29 7.87 -1.20
C LEU A 23 -0.12 6.94 0.01
N ILE A 24 0.20 5.68 -0.25
CA ILE A 24 0.40 4.65 0.78
C ILE A 24 1.88 4.29 0.86
N ALA A 25 2.48 4.49 2.02
CA ALA A 25 3.79 3.93 2.34
C ALA A 25 3.68 2.41 2.42
N TYR A 26 4.18 1.72 1.40
CA TYR A 26 3.99 0.30 1.20
C TYR A 26 5.29 -0.47 1.41
N SER A 27 5.35 -1.23 2.51
CA SER A 27 6.52 -2.03 2.90
C SER A 27 6.45 -3.50 2.47
N GLY A 28 5.33 -3.95 1.91
CA GLY A 28 5.09 -5.37 1.62
C GLY A 28 4.61 -6.21 2.81
N GLY A 29 4.58 -5.65 4.03
CA GLY A 29 4.01 -6.30 5.21
C GLY A 29 2.49 -6.45 5.15
N VAL A 30 1.91 -7.30 6.01
CA VAL A 30 0.46 -7.59 6.00
C VAL A 30 -0.39 -6.35 6.30
N ASP A 31 0.06 -5.48 7.21
CA ASP A 31 -0.69 -4.28 7.61
C ASP A 31 -0.71 -3.24 6.49
N SER A 32 0.47 -2.93 5.92
CA SER A 32 0.57 -1.98 4.81
C SER A 32 -0.06 -2.54 3.53
N SER A 33 -0.06 -3.86 3.34
CA SER A 33 -0.78 -4.55 2.25
C SER A 33 -2.29 -4.40 2.39
N LEU A 34 -2.85 -4.53 3.60
CA LEU A 34 -4.28 -4.34 3.83
C LEU A 34 -4.70 -2.91 3.46
N VAL A 35 -3.97 -1.91 3.95
CA VAL A 35 -4.28 -0.50 3.64
C VAL A 35 -4.13 -0.23 2.14
N ALA A 36 -3.04 -0.68 1.52
CA ALA A 36 -2.81 -0.55 0.09
C ALA A 36 -3.94 -1.18 -0.74
N TYR A 37 -4.33 -2.41 -0.40
CA TYR A 37 -5.40 -3.14 -1.08
C TYR A 37 -6.74 -2.41 -0.98
N VAL A 38 -7.14 -2.00 0.22
CA VAL A 38 -8.42 -1.29 0.41
C VAL A 38 -8.40 0.06 -0.29
N THR A 39 -7.27 0.77 -0.26
CA THR A 39 -7.11 2.05 -0.95
C THR A 39 -7.25 1.88 -2.47
N ALA A 40 -6.64 0.83 -3.03
CA ALA A 40 -6.81 0.48 -4.43
C ALA A 40 -8.26 0.13 -4.77
N GLU A 41 -8.94 -0.63 -3.91
CA GLU A 41 -10.35 -1.02 -4.10
C GLU A 41 -11.29 0.20 -4.10
N VAL A 42 -11.01 1.21 -3.27
CA VAL A 42 -11.87 2.39 -3.09
C VAL A 42 -11.54 3.52 -4.07
N LEU A 43 -10.25 3.79 -4.30
CA LEU A 43 -9.79 4.97 -5.07
C LEU A 43 -9.21 4.61 -6.46
N GLY A 44 -8.94 3.33 -6.73
CA GLY A 44 -8.38 2.87 -8.01
C GLY A 44 -7.08 3.57 -8.37
N GLU A 45 -7.00 4.11 -9.58
CA GLU A 45 -5.83 4.81 -10.12
C GLU A 45 -5.46 6.11 -9.37
N LYS A 46 -6.35 6.61 -8.50
CA LYS A 46 -6.06 7.76 -7.63
C LYS A 46 -5.27 7.39 -6.36
N ALA A 47 -4.92 6.11 -6.22
CA ALA A 47 -4.04 5.62 -5.17
C ALA A 47 -2.63 5.36 -5.70
N LEU A 48 -1.61 5.63 -4.89
CA LEU A 48 -0.20 5.35 -5.22
C LEU A 48 0.46 4.57 -4.08
N ALA A 49 0.97 3.36 -4.34
CA ALA A 49 1.87 2.69 -3.41
C ALA A 49 3.28 3.24 -3.59
N VAL A 50 3.97 3.47 -2.48
CA VAL A 50 5.37 3.91 -2.47
C VAL A 50 6.19 3.00 -1.57
N THR A 51 7.20 2.35 -2.11
CA THR A 51 8.14 1.51 -1.35
C THR A 51 9.51 2.16 -1.28
N SER A 52 10.12 2.18 -0.09
CA SER A 52 11.52 2.55 0.07
C SER A 52 12.41 1.41 -0.45
N GLY A 53 13.24 1.69 -1.45
CA GLY A 53 14.21 0.75 -2.01
C GLY A 53 15.55 0.83 -1.30
N SER A 54 15.59 0.54 0.00
CA SER A 54 16.85 0.53 0.76
C SER A 54 17.77 -0.62 0.31
N PRO A 55 19.11 -0.50 0.48
CA PRO A 55 20.04 -1.60 0.19
C PRO A 55 19.77 -2.88 0.99
N SER A 56 19.09 -2.76 2.15
CA SER A 56 18.72 -3.87 3.02
C SER A 56 17.42 -4.57 2.60
N LEU A 57 16.63 -3.97 1.70
CA LEU A 57 15.40 -4.59 1.20
C LEU A 57 15.72 -5.75 0.25
N LYS A 58 15.16 -6.93 0.54
CA LYS A 58 15.30 -8.08 -0.35
C LYS A 58 14.59 -7.81 -1.68
N ARG A 59 15.27 -8.13 -2.78
CA ARG A 59 14.69 -8.00 -4.14
C ARG A 59 13.42 -8.83 -4.33
N SER A 60 13.30 -9.97 -3.66
CA SER A 60 12.08 -10.79 -3.65
C SER A 60 10.88 -10.05 -3.08
N ASP A 61 11.10 -9.30 -2.01
CA ASP A 61 10.04 -8.64 -1.25
C ASP A 61 9.58 -7.38 -2.01
N LEU A 62 10.52 -6.70 -2.66
CA LEU A 62 10.22 -5.62 -3.60
C LEU A 62 9.40 -6.12 -4.80
N ALA A 63 9.84 -7.20 -5.45
CA ALA A 63 9.15 -7.77 -6.61
C ALA A 63 7.74 -8.26 -6.26
N LEU A 64 7.55 -8.82 -5.06
CA LEU A 64 6.23 -9.18 -4.55
C LEU A 64 5.35 -7.94 -4.39
N SER A 65 5.90 -6.87 -3.81
CA SER A 65 5.19 -5.60 -3.62
C SER A 65 4.73 -4.99 -4.96
N GLU A 66 5.63 -4.94 -5.95
CA GLU A 66 5.32 -4.49 -7.32
C GLU A 66 4.20 -5.33 -7.95
N THR A 67 4.30 -6.67 -7.80
CA THR A 67 3.31 -7.60 -8.35
C THR A 67 1.93 -7.41 -7.71
N LEU A 68 1.86 -7.23 -6.40
CA LEU A 68 0.61 -7.04 -5.68
C LEU A 68 -0.05 -5.71 -6.03
N ALA A 69 0.70 -4.61 -6.04
CA ALA A 69 0.18 -3.31 -6.43
C ALA A 69 -0.39 -3.32 -7.85
N SER A 70 0.31 -3.95 -8.80
CA SER A 70 -0.19 -4.13 -10.16
C SER A 70 -1.48 -4.96 -10.22
N LYS A 71 -1.57 -6.07 -9.48
CA LYS A 71 -2.80 -6.89 -9.40
C LYS A 71 -3.99 -6.14 -8.83
N TRP A 72 -3.75 -5.16 -7.96
CA TRP A 72 -4.79 -4.34 -7.36
C TRP A 72 -5.17 -3.12 -8.21
N GLY A 73 -4.55 -2.95 -9.39
CA GLY A 73 -4.80 -1.78 -10.24
C GLY A 73 -4.25 -0.49 -9.65
N MET A 74 -3.26 -0.58 -8.76
CA MET A 74 -2.67 0.56 -8.07
C MET A 74 -1.29 0.88 -8.64
N PRO A 75 -1.05 2.10 -9.14
CA PRO A 75 0.28 2.60 -9.43
C PRO A 75 1.26 2.34 -8.27
N HIS A 76 2.48 1.94 -8.60
CA HIS A 76 3.54 1.68 -7.62
C HIS A 76 4.81 2.44 -8.00
N ARG A 77 5.46 3.04 -7.00
CA ARG A 77 6.72 3.74 -7.16
C ARG A 77 7.72 3.28 -6.10
N VAL A 78 8.94 3.02 -6.54
CA VAL A 78 10.07 2.77 -5.64
C VAL A 78 10.87 4.06 -5.51
N ILE A 79 11.14 4.46 -4.27
CA ILE A 79 12.03 5.58 -3.96
C ILE A 79 13.28 4.98 -3.33
N VAL A 80 14.42 5.15 -3.99
CA VAL A 80 15.71 4.75 -3.42
C VAL A 80 16.17 5.86 -2.47
N THR A 81 16.41 5.49 -1.22
CA THR A 81 16.96 6.39 -0.21
C THR A 81 18.35 5.90 0.18
N ASP A 82 19.35 6.78 0.13
CA ASP A 82 20.67 6.52 0.68
C ASP A 82 20.60 6.67 2.21
N GLU A 83 20.22 5.59 2.89
CA GLU A 83 20.11 5.56 4.37
C GLU A 83 21.49 5.56 5.08
N MET A 84 22.61 5.66 4.33
CA MET A 84 23.98 5.55 4.88
C MET A 84 24.85 6.80 4.77
N ASP A 85 24.35 7.92 4.24
CA ASP A 85 25.11 9.18 4.22
C ASP A 85 24.65 10.07 5.39
N ASN A 86 25.38 10.00 6.51
CA ASN A 86 25.34 10.97 7.62
C ASN A 86 26.67 11.71 7.70
#